data_AF-A0A821V7N0-F1
#
_entry.id   AF-A0A821V7N0-F1
#
_cell.length_a   1.000
_cell.length_b   1.000
_cell.length_c   1.000
_cell.angle_alpha   90.00
_cell.angle_beta   90.00
_cell.angle_gamma   90.00
#
_symmetry.space_group_name_H-M   'P 1'
#
loop_
_entity.id
_entity.type
_entity.pdbx_description
1 polymer ?
#
loop_
_entity_poly.entity_id
_entity_poly.type
_entity_poly.pdbx_seq_one_letter_code
_entity_poly.pdbx_strand_id
1 'polypeptide(L)'
;SEGGLVHVVSTKSTNGETKLFDSNSIRLETEQEEKRLLQEQFRQLEISFKETNTKLMKQIENLKEKLDEKQNTCLQLQHDYEKRIQDTITDNSNIKTTNELQIDVLKSEIKRLQDEIQTITKTKDDEISNYKKRVHELQITIDQLESQIGTVAAEQNQQLRTTNAEYQRVLADKELLLNQTIIDRDLLQTETEQSKEAYETLLQTVQILEEQVTNTTRDSESHQRLAEQRKTIIDEMAANSLQAEEKAKLTLQNQKEKYQAEIERLEKENNEFKIKDRTLKQYQSRFIELENRIKSDEEHKQVLTSRLEKLQVEINELKQNFEKQFDEQKIQYEKQLDDERQKHHENFQNLTEILSTKAHIIEELNAQIDVFKQETSTFIDEKRAHERKGATLMKDLQKQLNAEKKKNERMQEKLTELLSGDKAALDDLFYIPKTDGSRQGDTASVSSFSGIGYMDRGSVTSTQMSTTALEQENKDLIQKLARTQEERSILEEKVRHLESSNSAMANDLIQHYSNDKRGSVSSVNTRYSTPPSRRRQNASTERQSTTTLNFRHMLESLSGNKHQSTNDDTIKNLQRLLEETLTKNMHLQKDLEAMSLQLQKQSSSNQ
;
A
#
# COMPACT_ATOMS: atom_id res chain seq x y z
N SER A 1 -67.84 -161.28 162.34
CA SER A 1 -67.23 -162.57 162.74
C SER A 1 -68.31 -163.62 162.88
N GLU A 2 -67.89 -164.88 162.89
CA GLU A 2 -68.70 -166.08 162.82
C GLU A 2 -69.09 -166.66 164.20
N GLY A 3 -69.86 -167.75 164.20
CA GLY A 3 -69.75 -168.85 165.19
C GLY A 3 -70.49 -168.69 166.53
N GLY A 4 -71.54 -169.51 166.75
CA GLY A 4 -72.26 -169.63 168.03
C GLY A 4 -71.88 -170.88 168.86
N LEU A 5 -72.76 -171.32 169.80
CA LEU A 5 -72.68 -172.64 170.47
C LEU A 5 -74.04 -173.13 171.05
N VAL A 6 -74.03 -174.14 171.94
CA VAL A 6 -75.10 -175.18 172.09
C VAL A 6 -75.61 -175.42 173.55
N HIS A 7 -76.93 -175.23 173.77
CA HIS A 7 -77.98 -176.17 174.29
C HIS A 7 -77.78 -177.08 175.57
N VAL A 8 -78.86 -177.21 176.41
CA VAL A 8 -79.43 -178.45 177.11
C VAL A 8 -79.76 -178.41 178.65
N VAL A 9 -81.09 -178.38 178.93
CA VAL A 9 -82.04 -178.96 179.95
C VAL A 9 -81.60 -179.73 181.25
N SER A 10 -82.31 -179.45 182.37
CA SER A 10 -82.65 -180.34 183.55
C SER A 10 -83.88 -179.73 184.33
N THR A 11 -84.50 -180.13 185.48
CA THR A 11 -84.35 -181.13 186.59
C THR A 11 -85.74 -181.40 187.28
N LYS A 12 -85.89 -182.33 188.27
CA LYS A 12 -87.08 -182.50 189.19
C LYS A 12 -86.72 -183.21 190.54
N SER A 13 -87.51 -183.03 191.62
CA SER A 13 -87.95 -184.09 192.58
C SER A 13 -89.04 -183.63 193.59
N THR A 14 -89.51 -184.50 194.51
CA THR A 14 -90.78 -184.37 195.30
C THR A 14 -90.70 -184.84 196.77
N ASN A 15 -91.65 -184.40 197.64
CA ASN A 15 -92.46 -185.21 198.60
C ASN A 15 -92.95 -184.46 199.86
N GLY A 16 -94.04 -184.96 200.49
CA GLY A 16 -94.37 -184.75 201.92
C GLY A 16 -93.75 -185.85 202.82
N GLU A 17 -94.04 -185.96 204.12
CA GLU A 17 -95.07 -185.30 204.93
C GLU A 17 -94.67 -185.29 206.43
N THR A 18 -95.37 -184.54 207.28
CA THR A 18 -95.32 -184.60 208.76
C THR A 18 -93.98 -184.31 209.50
N LYS A 19 -93.72 -183.02 209.77
CA LYS A 19 -93.51 -182.49 211.14
C LYS A 19 -93.57 -180.97 211.16
N LEU A 20 -94.28 -180.39 212.13
CA LEU A 20 -94.53 -178.96 212.22
C LEU A 20 -93.38 -178.26 212.97
N PHE A 21 -92.64 -177.37 212.29
CA PHE A 21 -92.65 -175.91 212.55
C PHE A 21 -91.71 -175.12 211.61
N ASP A 22 -90.53 -175.65 211.27
CA ASP A 22 -89.41 -174.86 210.71
C ASP A 22 -89.42 -174.56 209.19
N SER A 23 -90.26 -175.25 208.41
CA SER A 23 -90.09 -175.29 206.93
C SER A 23 -90.36 -173.96 206.18
N ASN A 24 -91.03 -172.98 206.82
CA ASN A 24 -91.49 -171.77 206.14
C ASN A 24 -90.43 -170.65 205.97
N SER A 25 -89.31 -170.68 206.70
CA SER A 25 -88.36 -169.55 206.68
C SER A 25 -87.45 -169.53 205.43
N ILE A 26 -87.02 -170.69 204.96
CA ILE A 26 -85.96 -170.83 203.94
C ILE A 26 -86.42 -170.41 202.54
N ARG A 27 -87.73 -170.51 202.26
CA ARG A 27 -88.30 -170.24 200.93
C ARG A 27 -88.38 -168.75 200.56
N LEU A 28 -88.25 -167.85 201.53
CA LEU A 28 -88.36 -166.40 201.31
C LEU A 28 -87.04 -165.76 200.85
N GLU A 29 -85.89 -166.30 201.28
CA GLU A 29 -84.57 -165.74 200.93
C GLU A 29 -84.22 -165.98 199.45
N THR A 30 -84.62 -167.14 198.89
CA THR A 30 -84.32 -167.48 197.49
C THR A 30 -85.01 -166.57 196.46
N GLU A 31 -86.25 -166.13 196.71
CA GLU A 31 -86.94 -165.18 195.80
C GLU A 31 -86.33 -163.77 195.83
N GLN A 32 -85.66 -163.38 196.93
CA GLN A 32 -85.06 -162.05 197.05
C GLN A 32 -83.77 -161.92 196.23
N GLU A 33 -82.92 -162.95 196.20
CA GLU A 33 -81.64 -162.87 195.48
C GLU A 33 -81.80 -162.98 193.95
N GLU A 34 -82.76 -163.76 193.42
CA GLU A 34 -83.06 -163.77 191.97
C GLU A 34 -83.50 -162.38 191.47
N LYS A 35 -84.36 -161.70 192.25
CA LYS A 35 -84.83 -160.35 191.93
C LYS A 35 -83.69 -159.33 191.90
N ARG A 36 -82.73 -159.45 192.81
CA ARG A 36 -81.51 -158.63 192.87
C ARG A 36 -80.60 -158.87 191.65
N LEU A 37 -80.44 -160.12 191.24
CA LEU A 37 -79.61 -160.50 190.09
C LEU A 37 -80.18 -159.96 188.76
N LEU A 38 -81.50 -160.01 188.58
CA LEU A 38 -82.20 -159.41 187.44
C LEU A 38 -82.04 -157.88 187.38
N GLN A 39 -82.08 -157.19 188.53
CA GLN A 39 -81.89 -155.73 188.57
C GLN A 39 -80.48 -155.31 188.12
N GLU A 40 -79.44 -156.06 188.52
CA GLU A 40 -78.05 -155.74 188.10
C GLU A 40 -77.83 -156.01 186.60
N GLN A 41 -78.41 -157.07 186.04
CA GLN A 41 -78.41 -157.30 184.59
C GLN A 41 -79.08 -156.15 183.83
N PHE A 42 -80.24 -155.68 184.29
CA PHE A 42 -80.94 -154.54 183.70
C PHE A 42 -80.09 -153.25 183.76
N ARG A 43 -79.40 -153.02 184.90
CA ARG A 43 -78.53 -151.87 185.10
C ARG A 43 -77.31 -151.88 184.17
N GLN A 44 -76.69 -153.04 183.97
CA GLN A 44 -75.57 -153.19 183.02
C GLN A 44 -76.02 -152.98 181.56
N LEU A 45 -77.19 -153.51 181.20
CA LEU A 45 -77.78 -153.29 179.87
C LEU A 45 -78.05 -151.79 179.65
N GLU A 46 -78.63 -151.09 180.63
CA GLU A 46 -78.90 -149.65 180.56
C GLU A 46 -77.61 -148.81 180.44
N ILE A 47 -76.53 -149.20 181.14
CA ILE A 47 -75.22 -148.55 181.02
C ILE A 47 -74.64 -148.76 179.62
N SER A 48 -74.64 -149.99 179.09
CA SER A 48 -74.15 -150.28 177.73
C SER A 48 -74.94 -149.55 176.64
N PHE A 49 -76.25 -149.37 176.84
CA PHE A 49 -77.10 -148.58 175.96
C PHE A 49 -76.77 -147.09 176.03
N LYS A 50 -76.52 -146.54 177.22
CA LYS A 50 -76.06 -145.15 177.39
C LYS A 50 -74.67 -144.91 176.78
N GLU A 51 -73.75 -145.86 176.91
CA GLU A 51 -72.44 -145.79 176.25
C GLU A 51 -72.52 -145.83 174.72
N THR A 52 -73.30 -146.76 174.15
CA THR A 52 -73.45 -146.88 172.69
C THR A 52 -74.17 -145.67 172.12
N ASN A 53 -75.21 -145.18 172.80
CA ASN A 53 -75.92 -143.96 172.40
C ASN A 53 -75.02 -142.71 172.49
N THR A 54 -74.20 -142.55 173.54
CA THR A 54 -73.25 -141.42 173.61
C THR A 54 -72.10 -141.50 172.60
N LYS A 55 -71.65 -142.71 172.22
CA LYS A 55 -70.72 -142.92 171.10
C LYS A 55 -71.35 -142.51 169.76
N LEU A 56 -72.61 -142.89 169.52
CA LEU A 56 -73.40 -142.48 168.34
C LEU A 56 -73.60 -140.96 168.29
N MET A 57 -74.00 -140.32 169.39
CA MET A 57 -74.19 -138.86 169.45
C MET A 57 -72.88 -138.11 169.15
N LYS A 58 -71.72 -138.58 169.64
CA LYS A 58 -70.42 -138.00 169.27
C LYS A 58 -70.06 -138.23 167.79
N GLN A 59 -70.44 -139.36 167.20
CA GLN A 59 -70.24 -139.57 165.76
C GLN A 59 -71.14 -138.66 164.92
N ILE A 60 -72.39 -138.43 165.35
CA ILE A 60 -73.32 -137.50 164.70
C ILE A 60 -72.78 -136.07 164.76
N GLU A 61 -72.31 -135.61 165.93
CA GLU A 61 -71.74 -134.26 166.07
C GLU A 61 -70.47 -134.08 165.21
N ASN A 62 -69.53 -135.05 165.25
CA ASN A 62 -68.31 -135.01 164.41
C ASN A 62 -68.61 -135.08 162.90
N LEU A 63 -69.73 -135.70 162.48
CA LEU A 63 -70.15 -135.73 161.08
C LEU A 63 -70.84 -134.42 160.68
N LYS A 64 -71.58 -133.80 161.60
CA LYS A 64 -72.22 -132.49 161.42
C LYS A 64 -71.19 -131.37 161.36
N GLU A 65 -70.21 -131.33 162.26
CA GLU A 65 -69.09 -130.38 162.22
C GLU A 65 -68.33 -130.46 160.88
N LYS A 66 -68.05 -131.68 160.38
CA LYS A 66 -67.44 -131.89 159.06
C LYS A 66 -68.35 -131.51 157.89
N LEU A 67 -69.68 -131.65 158.04
CA LEU A 67 -70.63 -131.20 157.04
C LEU A 67 -70.63 -129.66 156.96
N ASP A 68 -70.65 -128.99 158.11
CA ASP A 68 -70.59 -127.54 158.24
C ASP A 68 -69.24 -126.98 157.71
N GLU A 69 -68.10 -127.62 158.04
CA GLU A 69 -66.79 -127.29 157.43
C GLU A 69 -66.82 -127.41 155.89
N LYS A 70 -67.39 -128.49 155.35
CA LYS A 70 -67.46 -128.70 153.89
C LYS A 70 -68.44 -127.77 153.21
N GLN A 71 -69.55 -127.42 153.87
CA GLN A 71 -70.48 -126.40 153.40
C GLN A 71 -69.81 -125.03 153.35
N ASN A 72 -69.11 -124.63 154.42
CA ASN A 72 -68.34 -123.38 154.45
C ASN A 72 -67.21 -123.35 153.41
N THR A 73 -66.48 -124.46 153.22
CA THR A 73 -65.46 -124.58 152.17
C THR A 73 -66.08 -124.44 150.77
N CYS A 74 -67.24 -125.06 150.55
CA CYS A 74 -67.97 -124.98 149.28
C CYS A 74 -68.45 -123.55 148.98
N LEU A 75 -69.00 -122.86 149.99
CA LEU A 75 -69.44 -121.46 149.89
C LEU A 75 -68.26 -120.49 149.64
N GLN A 76 -67.10 -120.72 150.27
CA GLN A 76 -65.88 -119.95 149.99
C GLN A 76 -65.39 -120.16 148.56
N LEU A 77 -65.33 -121.42 148.09
CA LEU A 77 -64.97 -121.72 146.70
C LEU A 77 -65.97 -121.12 145.71
N GLN A 78 -67.27 -121.21 145.99
CA GLN A 78 -68.31 -120.57 145.17
C GLN A 78 -68.09 -119.06 145.09
N HIS A 79 -67.85 -118.39 146.23
CA HIS A 79 -67.58 -116.96 146.25
C HIS A 79 -66.31 -116.58 145.47
N ASP A 80 -65.23 -117.35 145.59
CA ASP A 80 -63.99 -117.12 144.82
C ASP A 80 -64.18 -117.38 143.31
N TYR A 81 -65.01 -118.36 142.92
CA TYR A 81 -65.37 -118.60 141.52
C TYR A 81 -66.25 -117.48 140.97
N GLU A 82 -67.31 -117.09 141.68
CA GLU A 82 -68.19 -115.97 141.31
C GLU A 82 -67.41 -114.66 141.20
N LYS A 83 -66.51 -114.39 142.15
CA LYS A 83 -65.62 -113.23 142.11
C LYS A 83 -64.69 -113.27 140.90
N ARG A 84 -64.00 -114.39 140.64
CA ARG A 84 -63.13 -114.51 139.44
C ARG A 84 -63.90 -114.33 138.14
N ILE A 85 -65.14 -114.82 138.06
CA ILE A 85 -66.02 -114.60 136.92
C ILE A 85 -66.35 -113.10 136.80
N GLN A 86 -66.69 -112.44 137.89
CA GLN A 86 -67.01 -111.01 137.90
C GLN A 86 -65.79 -110.15 137.53
N ASP A 87 -64.61 -110.41 138.10
CA ASP A 87 -63.33 -109.77 137.78
C ASP A 87 -63.04 -109.94 136.27
N THR A 88 -63.20 -111.16 135.74
CA THR A 88 -63.03 -111.47 134.30
C THR A 88 -64.03 -110.73 133.42
N ILE A 89 -65.29 -110.57 133.85
CA ILE A 89 -66.31 -109.79 133.14
C ILE A 89 -65.92 -108.31 133.12
N THR A 90 -65.46 -107.74 134.25
CA THR A 90 -65.01 -106.35 134.29
C THR A 90 -63.77 -106.11 133.44
N ASP A 91 -62.79 -107.01 133.44
CA ASP A 91 -61.59 -106.89 132.60
C ASP A 91 -61.92 -106.99 131.10
N ASN A 92 -62.80 -107.92 130.70
CA ASN A 92 -63.27 -107.98 129.31
C ASN A 92 -64.07 -106.72 128.92
N SER A 93 -64.86 -106.16 129.84
CA SER A 93 -65.57 -104.90 129.61
C SER A 93 -64.59 -103.73 129.45
N ASN A 94 -63.55 -103.66 130.28
CA ASN A 94 -62.50 -102.64 130.21
C ASN A 94 -61.70 -102.74 128.90
N ILE A 95 -61.23 -103.96 128.56
CA ILE A 95 -60.52 -104.22 127.30
C ILE A 95 -61.39 -103.85 126.09
N LYS A 96 -62.68 -104.18 126.13
CA LYS A 96 -63.63 -103.80 125.08
C LYS A 96 -63.71 -102.27 124.94
N THR A 97 -63.94 -101.52 126.02
CA THR A 97 -64.05 -100.06 125.93
C THR A 97 -62.74 -99.39 125.51
N THR A 98 -61.58 -99.90 125.94
CA THR A 98 -60.28 -99.40 125.45
C THR A 98 -60.07 -99.68 123.97
N ASN A 99 -60.51 -100.84 123.46
CA ASN A 99 -60.41 -101.17 122.05
C ASN A 99 -61.39 -100.35 121.21
N GLU A 100 -62.61 -100.10 121.69
CA GLU A 100 -63.58 -99.22 121.04
C GLU A 100 -63.06 -97.78 120.94
N LEU A 101 -62.47 -97.24 122.02
CA LEU A 101 -61.83 -95.92 122.00
C LEU A 101 -60.62 -95.87 121.05
N GLN A 102 -59.76 -96.88 121.03
CA GLN A 102 -58.63 -96.95 120.07
C GLN A 102 -59.12 -97.02 118.62
N ILE A 103 -60.16 -97.80 118.35
CA ILE A 103 -60.80 -97.91 117.04
C ILE A 103 -61.36 -96.55 116.60
N ASP A 104 -62.02 -95.80 117.47
CA ASP A 104 -62.59 -94.50 117.13
C ASP A 104 -61.53 -93.40 116.97
N VAL A 105 -60.44 -93.42 117.76
CA VAL A 105 -59.26 -92.58 117.51
C VAL A 105 -58.66 -92.89 116.14
N LEU A 106 -58.44 -94.17 115.80
CA LEU A 106 -57.90 -94.58 114.50
C LEU A 106 -58.83 -94.21 113.34
N LYS A 107 -60.16 -94.36 113.47
CA LYS A 107 -61.13 -93.86 112.48
C LYS A 107 -61.02 -92.35 112.30
N SER A 108 -60.88 -91.58 113.38
CA SER A 108 -60.78 -90.13 113.32
C SER A 108 -59.51 -89.66 112.61
N GLU A 109 -58.39 -90.33 112.85
CA GLU A 109 -57.11 -90.03 112.20
C GLU A 109 -57.09 -90.49 110.73
N ILE A 110 -57.65 -91.66 110.41
CA ILE A 110 -57.87 -92.11 109.02
C ILE A 110 -58.71 -91.09 108.26
N LYS A 111 -59.79 -90.57 108.87
CA LYS A 111 -60.61 -89.53 108.25
C LYS A 111 -59.82 -88.23 108.07
N ARG A 112 -59.08 -87.78 109.11
CA ARG A 112 -58.25 -86.56 109.04
C ARG A 112 -57.24 -86.64 107.89
N LEU A 113 -56.58 -87.79 107.73
CA LEU A 113 -55.64 -88.05 106.63
C LEU A 113 -56.35 -88.15 105.27
N GLN A 114 -57.56 -88.68 105.19
CA GLN A 114 -58.37 -88.68 103.96
C GLN A 114 -58.78 -87.27 103.53
N ASP A 115 -59.21 -86.42 104.48
CA ASP A 115 -59.57 -85.02 104.24
C ASP A 115 -58.33 -84.19 103.83
N GLU A 116 -57.17 -84.46 104.45
CA GLU A 116 -55.87 -83.87 104.09
C GLU A 116 -55.41 -84.29 102.68
N ILE A 117 -55.46 -85.59 102.34
CA ILE A 117 -55.13 -86.11 101.01
C ILE A 117 -56.07 -85.54 99.93
N GLN A 118 -57.36 -85.41 100.21
CA GLN A 118 -58.32 -84.76 99.28
C GLN A 118 -57.96 -83.29 99.05
N THR A 119 -57.59 -82.57 100.12
CA THR A 119 -57.18 -81.17 100.04
C THR A 119 -55.91 -81.01 99.19
N ILE A 120 -54.87 -81.81 99.45
CA ILE A 120 -53.60 -81.81 98.70
C ILE A 120 -53.81 -82.21 97.23
N THR A 121 -54.67 -83.21 96.96
CA THR A 121 -55.03 -83.60 95.59
C THR A 121 -55.68 -82.44 94.85
N LYS A 122 -56.66 -81.78 95.48
CA LYS A 122 -57.34 -80.64 94.87
C LYS A 122 -56.39 -79.47 94.59
N THR A 123 -55.55 -79.05 95.55
CA THR A 123 -54.61 -77.95 95.32
C THR A 123 -53.62 -78.27 94.20
N LYS A 124 -53.17 -79.53 94.10
CA LYS A 124 -52.32 -80.02 93.01
C LYS A 124 -53.03 -79.97 91.66
N ASP A 125 -54.31 -80.34 91.58
CA ASP A 125 -55.09 -80.27 90.33
C ASP A 125 -55.38 -78.81 89.91
N ASP A 126 -55.64 -77.91 90.87
CA ASP A 126 -55.75 -76.47 90.64
C ASP A 126 -54.40 -75.87 90.15
N GLU A 127 -53.27 -76.26 90.74
CA GLU A 127 -51.92 -75.90 90.26
C GLU A 127 -51.66 -76.42 88.84
N ILE A 128 -51.94 -77.71 88.56
CA ILE A 128 -51.79 -78.30 87.22
C ILE A 128 -52.67 -77.57 86.19
N SER A 129 -53.89 -77.17 86.58
CA SER A 129 -54.79 -76.35 85.75
C SER A 129 -54.17 -74.99 85.43
N ASN A 130 -53.56 -74.32 86.42
CA ASN A 130 -52.92 -73.02 86.23
C ASN A 130 -51.61 -73.12 85.43
N TYR A 131 -50.77 -74.14 85.64
CA TYR A 131 -49.61 -74.40 84.79
C TYR A 131 -50.01 -74.68 83.33
N LYS A 132 -51.07 -75.46 83.09
CA LYS A 132 -51.61 -75.70 81.73
C LYS A 132 -52.08 -74.42 81.05
N LYS A 133 -52.82 -73.55 81.76
CA LYS A 133 -53.20 -72.22 81.24
C LYS A 133 -51.96 -71.40 80.90
N ARG A 134 -50.97 -71.34 81.80
CA ARG A 134 -49.77 -70.53 81.59
C ARG A 134 -48.90 -71.04 80.43
N VAL A 135 -48.81 -72.36 80.22
CA VAL A 135 -48.16 -72.95 79.05
C VAL A 135 -48.92 -72.58 77.77
N HIS A 136 -50.25 -72.60 77.77
CA HIS A 136 -51.06 -72.20 76.61
C HIS A 136 -50.93 -70.69 76.28
N GLU A 137 -50.95 -69.82 77.29
CA GLU A 137 -50.64 -68.39 77.15
C GLU A 137 -49.25 -68.17 76.53
N LEU A 138 -48.23 -68.87 77.04
CA LEU A 138 -46.87 -68.77 76.53
C LEU A 138 -46.77 -69.26 75.09
N GLN A 139 -47.44 -70.37 74.73
CA GLN A 139 -47.51 -70.84 73.35
C GLN A 139 -48.15 -69.79 72.44
N ILE A 140 -49.29 -69.19 72.82
CA ILE A 140 -49.92 -68.12 72.05
C ILE A 140 -48.96 -66.93 71.85
N THR A 141 -48.19 -66.55 72.88
CA THR A 141 -47.18 -65.48 72.70
C THR A 141 -46.00 -65.88 71.81
N ILE A 142 -45.62 -67.15 71.79
CA ILE A 142 -44.60 -67.68 70.85
C ILE A 142 -45.15 -67.64 69.43
N ASP A 143 -46.34 -68.20 69.18
CA ASP A 143 -47.01 -68.22 67.86
C ASP A 143 -47.17 -66.79 67.31
N GLN A 144 -47.51 -65.82 68.16
CA GLN A 144 -47.61 -64.40 67.80
C GLN A 144 -46.24 -63.78 67.46
N LEU A 145 -45.20 -64.06 68.24
CA LEU A 145 -43.84 -63.55 67.98
C LEU A 145 -43.24 -64.19 66.72
N GLU A 146 -43.43 -65.48 66.49
CA GLU A 146 -43.03 -66.17 65.26
C GLU A 146 -43.75 -65.59 64.03
N SER A 147 -45.05 -65.30 64.15
CA SER A 147 -45.82 -64.62 63.10
C SER A 147 -45.30 -63.21 62.81
N GLN A 148 -44.99 -62.42 63.85
CA GLN A 148 -44.42 -61.07 63.70
C GLN A 148 -43.01 -61.09 63.08
N ILE A 149 -42.16 -62.02 63.50
CA ILE A 149 -40.84 -62.23 62.90
C ILE A 149 -41.00 -62.63 61.43
N GLY A 150 -41.96 -63.50 61.11
CA GLY A 150 -42.31 -63.87 59.74
C GLY A 150 -42.73 -62.70 58.86
N THR A 151 -43.63 -61.82 59.35
CA THR A 151 -44.07 -60.63 58.60
C THR A 151 -42.94 -59.62 58.43
N VAL A 152 -42.18 -59.30 59.48
CA VAL A 152 -41.06 -58.35 59.40
C VAL A 152 -39.95 -58.88 58.48
N ALA A 153 -39.65 -60.19 58.51
CA ALA A 153 -38.69 -60.80 57.59
C ALA A 153 -39.18 -60.78 56.13
N ALA A 154 -40.48 -60.96 55.89
CA ALA A 154 -41.06 -60.85 54.56
C ALA A 154 -41.01 -59.41 54.03
N GLU A 155 -41.38 -58.42 54.86
CA GLU A 155 -41.32 -56.99 54.53
C GLU A 155 -39.89 -56.53 54.24
N GLN A 156 -38.90 -56.91 55.07
CA GLN A 156 -37.49 -56.62 54.82
C GLN A 156 -36.98 -57.27 53.53
N ASN A 157 -37.36 -58.52 53.25
CA ASN A 157 -37.00 -59.18 51.99
C ASN A 157 -37.66 -58.50 50.77
N GLN A 158 -38.89 -58.02 50.90
CA GLN A 158 -39.55 -57.25 49.85
C GLN A 158 -38.87 -55.90 49.63
N GLN A 159 -38.54 -55.18 50.70
CA GLN A 159 -37.84 -53.90 50.65
C GLN A 159 -36.46 -54.04 49.98
N LEU A 160 -35.67 -55.04 50.39
CA LEU A 160 -34.36 -55.34 49.80
C LEU A 160 -34.47 -55.73 48.31
N ARG A 161 -35.54 -56.43 47.91
CA ARG A 161 -35.82 -56.72 46.49
C ARG A 161 -36.15 -55.46 45.71
N THR A 162 -36.97 -54.56 46.25
CA THR A 162 -37.28 -53.28 45.59
C THR A 162 -36.05 -52.38 45.46
N THR A 163 -35.24 -52.21 46.51
CA THR A 163 -34.02 -51.38 46.42
C THR A 163 -32.98 -51.99 45.49
N ASN A 164 -32.84 -53.32 45.45
CA ASN A 164 -31.94 -53.97 44.48
C ASN A 164 -32.42 -53.81 43.03
N ALA A 165 -33.73 -53.88 42.78
CA ALA A 165 -34.29 -53.61 41.44
C ALA A 165 -34.10 -52.14 41.03
N GLU A 166 -34.24 -51.19 41.96
CA GLU A 166 -33.95 -49.77 41.75
C GLU A 166 -32.46 -49.54 41.46
N TYR A 167 -31.55 -50.13 42.23
CA TYR A 167 -30.10 -50.04 41.96
C TYR A 167 -29.72 -50.67 40.62
N GLN A 168 -30.27 -51.84 40.26
CA GLN A 168 -30.04 -52.47 38.96
C GLN A 168 -30.54 -51.60 37.80
N ARG A 169 -31.72 -50.98 37.94
CA ARG A 169 -32.22 -50.02 36.96
C ARG A 169 -31.32 -48.79 36.86
N VAL A 170 -30.92 -48.19 37.98
CA VAL A 170 -30.04 -47.00 37.98
C VAL A 170 -28.67 -47.32 37.37
N LEU A 171 -28.14 -48.52 37.56
CA LEU A 171 -26.93 -48.98 36.88
C LEU A 171 -27.15 -49.07 35.36
N ALA A 172 -28.22 -49.72 34.90
CA ALA A 172 -28.54 -49.81 33.47
C ALA A 172 -28.78 -48.42 32.82
N ASP A 173 -29.52 -47.54 33.50
CA ASP A 173 -29.75 -46.14 33.07
C ASP A 173 -28.41 -45.37 32.98
N LYS A 174 -27.42 -45.67 33.84
CA LYS A 174 -26.07 -45.09 33.81
C LYS A 174 -25.15 -45.70 32.76
N GLU A 175 -25.23 -47.00 32.51
CA GLU A 175 -24.50 -47.69 31.45
C GLU A 175 -24.95 -47.20 30.07
N LEU A 176 -26.27 -47.02 29.87
CA LEU A 176 -26.83 -46.43 28.65
C LEU A 176 -26.31 -45.00 28.44
N LEU A 177 -26.36 -44.16 29.48
CA LEU A 177 -25.86 -42.77 29.41
C LEU A 177 -24.35 -42.70 29.15
N LEU A 178 -23.56 -43.61 29.74
CA LEU A 178 -22.12 -43.72 29.49
C LEU A 178 -21.84 -44.10 28.02
N ASN A 179 -22.54 -45.10 27.49
CA ASN A 179 -22.42 -45.52 26.10
C ASN A 179 -22.82 -44.40 25.12
N GLN A 180 -23.88 -43.64 25.41
CA GLN A 180 -24.24 -42.47 24.61
C GLN A 180 -23.13 -41.40 24.66
N THR A 181 -22.60 -41.10 25.85
CA THR A 181 -21.51 -40.11 26.02
C THR A 181 -20.24 -40.52 25.27
N ILE A 182 -19.96 -41.82 25.17
CA ILE A 182 -18.85 -42.37 24.37
C ILE A 182 -19.10 -42.16 22.87
N ILE A 183 -20.31 -42.43 22.37
CA ILE A 183 -20.69 -42.19 20.97
C ILE A 183 -20.59 -40.69 20.64
N ASP A 184 -21.12 -39.82 21.49
CA ASP A 184 -21.09 -38.37 21.31
C ASP A 184 -19.65 -37.83 21.29
N ARG A 185 -18.78 -38.35 22.18
CA ARG A 185 -17.34 -38.06 22.17
C ARG A 185 -16.68 -38.46 20.85
N ASP A 186 -16.95 -39.67 20.37
CA ASP A 186 -16.29 -40.21 19.18
C ASP A 186 -16.75 -39.49 17.91
N LEU A 187 -18.04 -39.11 17.84
CA LEU A 187 -18.56 -38.22 16.80
C LEU A 187 -17.85 -36.86 16.81
N LEU A 188 -17.80 -36.17 17.95
CA LEU A 188 -17.11 -34.89 18.09
C LEU A 188 -15.62 -34.98 17.77
N GLN A 189 -14.96 -36.10 18.10
CA GLN A 189 -13.57 -36.35 17.72
C GLN A 189 -13.41 -36.48 16.20
N THR A 190 -14.31 -37.20 15.51
CA THR A 190 -14.27 -37.29 14.03
C THR A 190 -14.58 -35.96 13.34
N GLU A 191 -15.51 -35.15 13.87
CA GLU A 191 -15.79 -33.81 13.35
C GLU A 191 -14.58 -32.88 13.56
N THR A 192 -13.90 -32.98 14.71
CA THR A 192 -12.69 -32.21 15.01
C THR A 192 -11.54 -32.56 14.05
N GLU A 193 -11.30 -33.84 13.79
CA GLU A 193 -10.22 -34.25 12.87
C GLU A 193 -10.55 -33.88 11.40
N GLN A 194 -11.81 -34.05 10.96
CA GLN A 194 -12.24 -33.58 9.63
C GLN A 194 -12.12 -32.05 9.48
N SER A 195 -12.44 -31.30 10.53
CA SER A 195 -12.24 -29.84 10.55
C SER A 195 -10.76 -29.49 10.44
N LYS A 196 -9.88 -30.22 11.16
CA LYS A 196 -8.43 -30.07 11.10
C LYS A 196 -7.85 -30.42 9.72
N GLU A 197 -8.25 -31.53 9.11
CA GLU A 197 -7.88 -31.89 7.73
C GLU A 197 -8.31 -30.81 6.72
N ALA A 198 -9.51 -30.23 6.89
CA ALA A 198 -9.97 -29.12 6.07
C ALA A 198 -9.16 -27.83 6.28
N TYR A 199 -8.76 -27.52 7.52
CA TYR A 199 -7.86 -26.40 7.81
C TYR A 199 -6.44 -26.60 7.25
N GLU A 200 -5.88 -27.81 7.36
CA GLU A 200 -4.58 -28.16 6.78
C GLU A 200 -4.62 -28.05 5.24
N THR A 201 -5.70 -28.53 4.61
CA THR A 201 -5.92 -28.40 3.17
C THR A 201 -6.06 -26.92 2.76
N LEU A 202 -6.85 -26.13 3.51
CA LEU A 202 -6.99 -24.70 3.26
C LEU A 202 -5.65 -23.96 3.37
N LEU A 203 -4.85 -24.26 4.41
CA LEU A 203 -3.52 -23.69 4.60
C LEU A 203 -2.58 -23.99 3.42
N GLN A 204 -2.59 -25.23 2.91
CA GLN A 204 -1.83 -25.59 1.70
C GLN A 204 -2.30 -24.78 0.49
N THR A 205 -3.61 -24.60 0.29
CA THR A 205 -4.10 -23.76 -0.83
C THR A 205 -3.73 -22.28 -0.68
N VAL A 206 -3.65 -21.75 0.55
CA VAL A 206 -3.17 -20.38 0.81
C VAL A 206 -1.69 -20.26 0.46
N GLN A 207 -0.85 -21.20 0.89
CA GLN A 207 0.59 -21.22 0.54
C GLN A 207 0.83 -21.27 -0.97
N ILE A 208 0.06 -22.11 -1.70
CA ILE A 208 0.13 -22.19 -3.16
C ILE A 208 -0.30 -20.86 -3.81
N LEU A 209 -1.30 -20.17 -3.26
CA LEU A 209 -1.73 -18.86 -3.76
C LEU A 209 -0.71 -17.75 -3.44
N GLU A 210 -0.05 -17.79 -2.29
CA GLU A 210 1.05 -16.88 -1.94
C GLU A 210 2.27 -17.08 -2.86
N GLU A 211 2.61 -18.33 -3.20
CA GLU A 211 3.64 -18.64 -4.20
C GLU A 211 3.22 -18.17 -5.61
N GLN A 212 1.96 -18.35 -6.01
CA GLN A 212 1.47 -17.83 -7.30
C GLN A 212 1.48 -16.29 -7.36
N VAL A 213 1.13 -15.60 -6.27
CA VAL A 213 1.19 -14.13 -6.19
C VAL A 213 2.63 -13.65 -6.28
N THR A 214 3.56 -14.23 -5.52
CA THR A 214 4.98 -13.81 -5.55
C THR A 214 5.63 -14.04 -6.92
N ASN A 215 5.36 -15.18 -7.57
CA ASN A 215 5.81 -15.42 -8.95
C ASN A 215 5.19 -14.42 -9.94
N THR A 216 3.89 -14.16 -9.86
CA THR A 216 3.21 -13.18 -10.73
C THR A 216 3.73 -11.75 -10.52
N THR A 217 4.03 -11.36 -9.29
CA THR A 217 4.67 -10.07 -8.97
C THR A 217 6.07 -9.99 -9.59
N ARG A 218 6.89 -11.03 -9.45
CA ARG A 218 8.25 -11.08 -10.00
C ARG A 218 8.27 -11.01 -11.53
N ASP A 219 7.33 -11.67 -12.19
CA ASP A 219 7.20 -11.63 -13.65
C ASP A 219 6.62 -10.28 -14.12
N SER A 220 5.74 -9.64 -13.33
CA SER A 220 5.32 -8.26 -13.54
C SER A 220 6.47 -7.26 -13.41
N GLU A 221 7.35 -7.40 -12.41
CA GLU A 221 8.58 -6.61 -12.31
C GLU A 221 9.51 -6.80 -13.52
N SER A 222 9.65 -8.05 -13.99
CA SER A 222 10.44 -8.37 -15.19
C SER A 222 9.87 -7.66 -16.43
N HIS A 223 8.56 -7.70 -16.61
CA HIS A 223 7.87 -6.97 -17.67
C HIS A 223 7.97 -5.44 -17.52
N GLN A 224 7.94 -4.91 -16.30
CA GLN A 224 8.15 -3.48 -16.05
C GLN A 224 9.57 -3.05 -16.43
N ARG A 225 10.61 -3.77 -15.97
CA ARG A 225 12.00 -3.49 -16.34
C ARG A 225 12.22 -3.55 -17.85
N LEU A 226 11.59 -4.50 -18.54
CA LEU A 226 11.62 -4.59 -20.00
C LEU A 226 10.86 -3.44 -20.68
N ALA A 227 9.76 -2.96 -20.10
CA ALA A 227 9.04 -1.79 -20.60
C ALA A 227 9.85 -0.49 -20.39
N GLU A 228 10.54 -0.35 -19.26
CA GLU A 228 11.47 0.75 -18.97
C GLU A 228 12.65 0.74 -19.96
N GLN A 229 13.28 -0.42 -20.22
CA GLN A 229 14.31 -0.57 -21.25
C GLN A 229 13.82 -0.23 -22.67
N ARG A 230 12.59 -0.65 -23.02
CA ARG A 230 11.97 -0.27 -24.30
C ARG A 230 11.71 1.24 -24.36
N LYS A 231 11.29 1.85 -23.25
CA LYS A 231 11.10 3.30 -23.15
C LYS A 231 12.43 4.04 -23.34
N THR A 232 13.52 3.64 -22.68
CA THR A 232 14.83 4.31 -22.86
C THR A 232 15.34 4.18 -24.30
N ILE A 233 15.16 3.02 -24.95
CA ILE A 233 15.52 2.86 -26.38
C ILE A 233 14.66 3.75 -27.29
N ILE A 234 13.36 3.94 -26.98
CA ILE A 234 12.47 4.84 -27.73
C ILE A 234 12.83 6.31 -27.48
N ASP A 235 13.13 6.69 -26.23
CA ASP A 235 13.55 8.05 -25.86
C ASP A 235 14.91 8.39 -26.50
N GLU A 236 15.87 7.45 -26.51
CA GLU A 236 17.14 7.56 -27.25
C GLU A 236 16.93 7.66 -28.77
N MET A 237 16.03 6.85 -29.35
CA MET A 237 15.71 6.90 -30.77
C MET A 237 15.06 8.24 -31.16
N ALA A 238 14.16 8.76 -30.32
CA ALA A 238 13.55 10.08 -30.49
C ALA A 238 14.59 11.20 -30.38
N ALA A 239 15.48 11.16 -29.39
CA ALA A 239 16.56 12.13 -29.23
C ALA A 239 17.55 12.09 -30.41
N ASN A 240 17.93 10.90 -30.89
CA ASN A 240 18.76 10.73 -32.08
C ASN A 240 18.06 11.22 -33.35
N SER A 241 16.75 10.97 -33.49
CA SER A 241 15.95 11.47 -34.62
C SER A 241 15.86 12.99 -34.61
N LEU A 242 15.60 13.61 -33.45
CA LEU A 242 15.58 15.07 -33.30
C LEU A 242 16.96 15.68 -33.59
N GLN A 243 18.04 15.07 -33.11
CA GLN A 243 19.40 15.55 -33.41
C GLN A 243 19.76 15.36 -34.89
N ALA A 244 19.27 14.31 -35.55
CA ALA A 244 19.44 14.12 -36.99
C ALA A 244 18.63 15.14 -37.80
N GLU A 245 17.39 15.45 -37.39
CA GLU A 245 16.56 16.49 -37.99
C GLU A 245 17.19 17.88 -37.80
N GLU A 246 17.71 18.20 -36.61
CA GLU A 246 18.38 19.46 -36.32
C GLU A 246 19.68 19.61 -37.15
N LYS A 247 20.48 18.54 -37.27
CA LYS A 247 21.64 18.49 -38.18
C LYS A 247 21.23 18.68 -39.64
N ALA A 248 20.14 18.04 -40.09
CA ALA A 248 19.63 18.18 -41.45
C ALA A 248 19.06 19.58 -41.73
N LYS A 249 18.41 20.19 -40.73
CA LYS A 249 17.92 21.58 -40.77
C LYS A 249 19.08 22.57 -40.85
N LEU A 250 20.16 22.33 -40.09
CA LEU A 250 21.37 23.15 -40.13
C LEU A 250 22.12 23.01 -41.47
N THR A 251 22.25 21.81 -42.02
CA THR A 251 22.87 21.64 -43.36
C THR A 251 22.01 22.23 -44.47
N LEU A 252 20.68 22.09 -44.40
CA LEU A 252 19.74 22.73 -45.31
C LEU A 252 19.78 24.26 -45.20
N GLN A 253 19.91 24.81 -43.99
CA GLN A 253 20.07 26.25 -43.79
C GLN A 253 21.41 26.75 -44.35
N ASN A 254 22.52 26.07 -44.04
CA ASN A 254 23.84 26.38 -44.61
C ASN A 254 23.85 26.27 -46.16
N GLN A 255 23.05 25.37 -46.74
CA GLN A 255 22.85 25.31 -48.19
C GLN A 255 22.01 26.48 -48.70
N LYS A 256 20.89 26.82 -48.04
CA LYS A 256 20.06 27.99 -48.39
C LYS A 256 20.86 29.28 -48.33
N GLU A 257 21.68 29.49 -47.30
CA GLU A 257 22.53 30.67 -47.16
C GLU A 257 23.59 30.74 -48.27
N LYS A 258 24.19 29.61 -48.66
CA LYS A 258 25.10 29.54 -49.82
C LYS A 258 24.39 29.85 -51.14
N TYR A 259 23.20 29.28 -51.37
CA TYR A 259 22.43 29.55 -52.58
C TYR A 259 21.90 30.99 -52.60
N GLN A 260 21.52 31.57 -51.47
CA GLN A 260 21.10 32.97 -51.34
C GLN A 260 22.28 33.91 -51.64
N ALA A 261 23.46 33.65 -51.08
CA ALA A 261 24.67 34.42 -51.38
C ALA A 261 25.08 34.32 -52.87
N GLU A 262 24.92 33.15 -53.49
CA GLU A 262 25.17 32.96 -54.93
C GLU A 262 24.10 33.64 -55.80
N ILE A 263 22.83 33.64 -55.40
CA ILE A 263 21.76 34.42 -56.05
C ILE A 263 22.11 35.91 -55.97
N GLU A 264 22.48 36.43 -54.80
CA GLU A 264 22.90 37.83 -54.65
C GLU A 264 24.16 38.18 -55.44
N ARG A 265 25.08 37.22 -55.63
CA ARG A 265 26.27 37.36 -56.48
C ARG A 265 25.86 37.47 -57.95
N LEU A 266 25.01 36.54 -58.43
CA LEU A 266 24.48 36.51 -59.79
C LEU A 266 23.55 37.69 -60.08
N GLU A 267 22.81 38.21 -59.10
CA GLU A 267 21.99 39.42 -59.24
C GLU A 267 22.86 40.67 -59.37
N LYS A 268 23.97 40.77 -58.64
CA LYS A 268 24.98 41.84 -58.82
C LYS A 268 25.60 41.76 -60.21
N GLU A 269 26.06 40.58 -60.65
CA GLU A 269 26.59 40.37 -62.01
C GLU A 269 25.55 40.69 -63.09
N ASN A 270 24.31 40.24 -62.94
CA ASN A 270 23.21 40.52 -63.87
C ASN A 270 22.86 42.02 -63.90
N ASN A 271 22.91 42.72 -62.77
CA ASN A 271 22.71 44.17 -62.74
C ASN A 271 23.89 44.94 -63.35
N GLU A 272 25.13 44.48 -63.19
CA GLU A 272 26.25 44.98 -63.99
C GLU A 272 26.05 44.72 -65.49
N PHE A 273 25.61 43.53 -65.90
CA PHE A 273 25.33 43.21 -67.30
C PHE A 273 24.18 44.08 -67.86
N LYS A 274 23.15 44.40 -67.07
CA LYS A 274 22.11 45.38 -67.46
C LYS A 274 22.66 46.80 -67.59
N ILE A 275 23.64 47.20 -66.77
CA ILE A 275 24.31 48.51 -66.91
C ILE A 275 25.18 48.51 -68.19
N LYS A 276 25.92 47.44 -68.43
CA LYS A 276 26.73 47.22 -69.64
C LYS A 276 25.86 47.17 -70.91
N ASP A 277 24.70 46.53 -70.87
CA ASP A 277 23.70 46.52 -71.95
C ASP A 277 23.09 47.92 -72.21
N ARG A 278 22.79 48.68 -71.15
CA ARG A 278 22.32 50.08 -71.28
C ARG A 278 23.38 50.98 -71.93
N THR A 279 24.65 50.87 -71.53
CA THR A 279 25.72 51.65 -72.17
C THR A 279 26.01 51.16 -73.59
N LEU A 280 25.96 49.85 -73.85
CA LEU A 280 26.09 49.30 -75.20
C LEU A 280 24.96 49.80 -76.14
N LYS A 281 23.73 49.89 -75.65
CA LYS A 281 22.59 50.48 -76.38
C LYS A 281 22.78 51.98 -76.62
N GLN A 282 23.32 52.74 -75.65
CA GLN A 282 23.70 54.14 -75.87
C GLN A 282 24.79 54.28 -76.96
N TYR A 283 25.81 53.41 -76.94
CA TYR A 283 26.82 53.37 -78.01
C TYR A 283 26.21 52.96 -79.35
N GLN A 284 25.23 52.05 -79.39
CA GLN A 284 24.56 51.60 -80.60
C GLN A 284 23.66 52.70 -81.19
N SER A 285 22.88 53.42 -80.37
CA SER A 285 22.13 54.61 -80.82
C SER A 285 23.07 55.68 -81.36
N ARG A 286 24.17 55.98 -80.65
CA ARG A 286 25.18 56.94 -81.10
C ARG A 286 25.91 56.49 -82.37
N PHE A 287 26.09 55.18 -82.57
CA PHE A 287 26.62 54.62 -83.81
C PHE A 287 25.65 54.84 -84.97
N ILE A 288 24.34 54.59 -84.77
CA ILE A 288 23.31 54.83 -85.79
C ILE A 288 23.20 56.33 -86.13
N GLU A 289 23.31 57.22 -85.13
CA GLU A 289 23.38 58.68 -85.35
C GLU A 289 24.61 59.07 -86.20
N LEU A 290 25.78 58.50 -85.91
CA LEU A 290 27.00 58.73 -86.68
C LEU A 290 26.93 58.12 -88.09
N GLU A 291 26.35 56.93 -88.26
CA GLU A 291 26.17 56.27 -89.55
C GLU A 291 25.21 57.06 -90.46
N ASN A 292 24.09 57.54 -89.90
CA ASN A 292 23.15 58.42 -90.62
C ASN A 292 23.79 59.77 -90.98
N ARG A 293 24.65 60.31 -90.10
CA ARG A 293 25.41 61.53 -90.39
C ARG A 293 26.44 61.31 -91.48
N ILE A 294 27.17 60.20 -91.47
CA ILE A 294 28.11 59.81 -92.53
C ILE A 294 27.37 59.69 -93.86
N LYS A 295 26.20 59.05 -93.91
CA LYS A 295 25.37 58.97 -95.13
C LYS A 295 24.95 60.36 -95.63
N SER A 296 24.52 61.25 -94.74
CA SER A 296 24.21 62.65 -95.10
C SER A 296 25.42 63.41 -95.62
N ASP A 297 26.60 63.23 -95.00
CA ASP A 297 27.86 63.85 -95.44
C ASP A 297 28.35 63.25 -96.78
N GLU A 298 28.09 61.96 -97.05
CA GLU A 298 28.35 61.29 -98.33
C GLU A 298 27.39 61.76 -99.45
N GLU A 299 26.10 61.93 -99.16
CA GLU A 299 25.12 62.55 -100.08
C GLU A 299 25.53 63.99 -100.42
N HIS A 300 25.91 64.80 -99.41
CA HIS A 300 26.44 66.15 -99.64
C HIS A 300 27.72 66.14 -100.48
N LYS A 301 28.67 65.23 -100.19
CA LYS A 301 29.87 65.03 -100.99
C LYS A 301 29.54 64.65 -102.43
N GLN A 302 28.56 63.79 -102.66
CA GLN A 302 28.15 63.35 -104.00
C GLN A 302 27.54 64.52 -104.80
N VAL A 303 26.65 65.31 -104.18
CA VAL A 303 26.08 66.53 -104.78
C VAL A 303 27.17 67.56 -105.13
N LEU A 304 28.13 67.79 -104.22
CA LEU A 304 29.27 68.68 -104.47
C LEU A 304 30.17 68.16 -105.60
N THR A 305 30.40 66.85 -105.67
CA THR A 305 31.19 66.21 -106.72
C THR A 305 30.52 66.40 -108.09
N SER A 306 29.23 66.11 -108.21
CA SER A 306 28.50 66.33 -109.47
C SER A 306 28.30 67.80 -109.82
N ARG A 307 28.42 68.74 -108.89
CA ARG A 307 28.49 70.19 -109.22
C ARG A 307 29.88 70.59 -109.70
N LEU A 308 30.95 70.02 -109.13
CA LEU A 308 32.32 70.20 -109.63
C LEU A 308 32.49 69.63 -111.04
N GLU A 309 31.96 68.43 -111.32
CA GLU A 309 31.99 67.86 -112.68
C GLU A 309 31.29 68.77 -113.71
N LYS A 310 30.10 69.29 -113.37
CA LYS A 310 29.38 70.23 -114.25
C LYS A 310 30.16 71.53 -114.49
N LEU A 311 30.73 72.12 -113.43
CA LEU A 311 31.61 73.30 -113.56
C LEU A 311 32.87 72.99 -114.36
N GLN A 312 33.44 71.78 -114.25
CA GLN A 312 34.61 71.36 -115.00
C GLN A 312 34.31 71.17 -116.50
N VAL A 313 33.11 70.71 -116.84
CA VAL A 313 32.61 70.68 -118.23
C VAL A 313 32.39 72.11 -118.75
N GLU A 314 31.67 72.97 -118.02
CA GLU A 314 31.47 74.39 -118.37
C GLU A 314 32.81 75.11 -118.61
N ILE A 315 33.83 74.88 -117.76
CA ILE A 315 35.19 75.43 -117.90
C ILE A 315 35.91 74.90 -119.16
N ASN A 316 35.75 73.61 -119.48
CA ASN A 316 36.41 72.99 -120.64
C ASN A 316 35.77 73.45 -121.96
N GLU A 317 34.45 73.56 -122.01
CA GLU A 317 33.72 74.13 -123.16
C GLU A 317 34.10 75.59 -123.38
N LEU A 318 34.15 76.40 -122.31
CA LEU A 318 34.53 77.80 -122.39
C LEU A 318 35.99 77.97 -122.85
N LYS A 319 36.92 77.13 -122.35
CA LYS A 319 38.30 77.07 -122.84
C LYS A 319 38.37 76.78 -124.33
N GLN A 320 37.70 75.73 -124.80
CA GLN A 320 37.73 75.34 -126.22
C GLN A 320 37.13 76.45 -127.12
N ASN A 321 36.17 77.21 -126.61
CA ASN A 321 35.59 78.34 -127.34
C ASN A 321 36.58 79.54 -127.43
N PHE A 322 37.29 79.86 -126.34
CA PHE A 322 38.36 80.86 -126.38
C PHE A 322 39.54 80.44 -127.26
N GLU A 323 39.90 79.15 -127.25
CA GLU A 323 40.98 78.58 -128.07
C GLU A 323 40.67 78.73 -129.58
N LYS A 324 39.42 78.45 -129.99
CA LYS A 324 38.93 78.71 -131.35
C LYS A 324 38.99 80.20 -131.71
N GLN A 325 38.51 81.09 -130.85
CA GLN A 325 38.57 82.54 -131.10
C GLN A 325 40.01 83.06 -131.21
N PHE A 326 40.94 82.48 -130.45
CA PHE A 326 42.36 82.82 -130.51
C PHE A 326 42.99 82.40 -131.84
N ASP A 327 42.74 81.17 -132.31
CA ASP A 327 43.22 80.72 -133.62
C ASP A 327 42.55 81.47 -134.78
N GLU A 328 41.26 81.81 -134.70
CA GLU A 328 40.59 82.65 -135.69
C GLU A 328 41.19 84.07 -135.78
N GLN A 329 41.49 84.71 -134.65
CA GLN A 329 42.20 86.00 -134.64
C GLN A 329 43.62 85.88 -135.18
N LYS A 330 44.35 84.83 -134.77
CA LYS A 330 45.71 84.56 -135.24
C LYS A 330 45.76 84.41 -136.76
N ILE A 331 44.86 83.62 -137.36
CA ILE A 331 44.76 83.44 -138.81
C ILE A 331 44.45 84.77 -139.52
N GLN A 332 43.61 85.64 -138.93
CA GLN A 332 43.35 86.97 -139.50
C GLN A 332 44.58 87.88 -139.45
N TYR A 333 45.32 87.91 -138.33
CA TYR A 333 46.56 88.70 -138.22
C TYR A 333 47.66 88.18 -139.14
N GLU A 334 47.82 86.86 -139.25
CA GLU A 334 48.82 86.21 -140.11
C GLU A 334 48.55 86.54 -141.59
N LYS A 335 47.28 86.53 -142.00
CA LYS A 335 46.86 86.97 -143.35
C LYS A 335 47.07 88.47 -143.60
N GLN A 336 46.72 89.33 -142.65
CA GLN A 336 46.97 90.78 -142.76
C GLN A 336 48.47 91.10 -142.87
N LEU A 337 49.31 90.31 -142.18
CA LEU A 337 50.77 90.47 -142.22
C LEU A 337 51.33 90.12 -143.60
N ASP A 338 50.85 89.05 -144.25
CA ASP A 338 51.27 88.68 -145.60
C ASP A 338 50.71 89.62 -146.69
N ASP A 339 49.47 90.12 -146.55
CA ASP A 339 48.92 91.17 -147.45
C ASP A 339 49.78 92.46 -147.41
N GLU A 340 50.23 92.90 -146.23
CA GLU A 340 51.15 94.05 -146.12
C GLU A 340 52.57 93.73 -146.58
N ARG A 341 53.08 92.51 -146.36
CA ARG A 341 54.37 92.06 -146.91
C ARG A 341 54.37 92.09 -148.44
N GLN A 342 53.29 91.67 -149.09
CA GLN A 342 53.17 91.72 -150.54
C GLN A 342 53.19 93.18 -151.04
N LYS A 343 52.39 94.08 -150.44
CA LYS A 343 52.43 95.52 -150.77
C LYS A 343 53.81 96.13 -150.57
N HIS A 344 54.50 95.79 -149.49
CA HIS A 344 55.87 96.24 -149.25
C HIS A 344 56.85 95.70 -150.28
N HIS A 345 56.68 94.45 -150.74
CA HIS A 345 57.52 93.84 -151.77
C HIS A 345 57.31 94.52 -153.14
N GLU A 346 56.06 94.73 -153.55
CA GLU A 346 55.73 95.42 -154.81
C GLU A 346 56.22 96.88 -154.80
N ASN A 347 56.03 97.61 -153.70
CA ASN A 347 56.60 98.95 -153.53
C ASN A 347 58.14 98.95 -153.56
N PHE A 348 58.79 97.95 -152.97
CA PHE A 348 60.25 97.83 -152.97
C PHE A 348 60.82 97.54 -154.36
N GLN A 349 60.16 96.67 -155.15
CA GLN A 349 60.54 96.44 -156.55
C GLN A 349 60.42 97.72 -157.38
N ASN A 350 59.27 98.40 -157.34
CA ASN A 350 59.05 99.67 -158.04
C ASN A 350 60.09 100.74 -157.65
N LEU A 351 60.41 100.88 -156.37
CA LEU A 351 61.41 101.84 -155.90
C LEU A 351 62.83 101.47 -156.35
N THR A 352 63.15 100.17 -156.45
CA THR A 352 64.43 99.67 -156.95
C THR A 352 64.61 99.97 -158.44
N GLU A 353 63.56 99.86 -159.24
CA GLU A 353 63.60 100.19 -160.67
C GLU A 353 63.76 101.71 -160.91
N ILE A 354 63.10 102.54 -160.09
CA ILE A 354 63.28 104.00 -160.06
C ILE A 354 64.70 104.40 -159.62
N LEU A 355 65.32 103.66 -158.70
CA LEU A 355 66.71 103.90 -158.29
C LEU A 355 67.71 103.45 -159.36
N SER A 356 67.48 102.32 -160.04
CA SER A 356 68.30 101.83 -161.15
C SER A 356 68.34 102.84 -162.31
N THR A 357 67.17 103.30 -162.76
CA THR A 357 67.07 104.32 -163.83
C THR A 357 67.74 105.64 -163.45
N LYS A 358 67.65 106.08 -162.19
CA LYS A 358 68.39 107.26 -161.71
C LYS A 358 69.90 107.05 -161.60
N ALA A 359 70.35 105.86 -161.21
CA ALA A 359 71.78 105.55 -161.12
C ALA A 359 72.46 105.66 -162.50
N HIS A 360 71.81 105.16 -163.54
CA HIS A 360 72.35 105.20 -164.91
C HIS A 360 72.47 106.66 -165.44
N ILE A 361 71.47 107.51 -165.15
CA ILE A 361 71.54 108.96 -165.46
C ILE A 361 72.67 109.66 -164.70
N ILE A 362 72.95 109.24 -163.45
CA ILE A 362 74.06 109.76 -162.66
C ILE A 362 75.42 109.34 -163.23
N GLU A 363 75.57 108.11 -163.73
CA GLU A 363 76.78 107.69 -164.44
C GLU A 363 77.02 108.50 -165.72
N GLU A 364 75.98 108.71 -166.53
CA GLU A 364 76.07 109.47 -167.78
C GLU A 364 76.44 110.94 -167.54
N LEU A 365 75.88 111.58 -166.50
CA LEU A 365 76.26 112.92 -166.07
C LEU A 365 77.69 112.98 -165.50
N ASN A 366 78.12 111.98 -164.72
CA ASN A 366 79.49 111.92 -164.21
C ASN A 366 80.53 111.76 -165.34
N ALA A 367 80.22 110.96 -166.37
CA ALA A 367 81.07 110.83 -167.55
C ALA A 367 81.25 112.18 -168.28
N GLN A 368 80.17 112.96 -168.46
CA GLN A 368 80.26 114.31 -169.04
C GLN A 368 81.06 115.27 -168.14
N ILE A 369 80.87 115.21 -166.82
CA ILE A 369 81.62 116.01 -165.84
C ILE A 369 83.13 115.69 -165.91
N ASP A 370 83.52 114.44 -166.05
CA ASP A 370 84.94 114.05 -166.11
C ASP A 370 85.63 114.47 -167.42
N VAL A 371 84.90 114.49 -168.54
CA VAL A 371 85.39 115.12 -169.79
C VAL A 371 85.67 116.62 -169.57
N PHE A 372 84.71 117.37 -169.00
CA PHE A 372 84.91 118.80 -168.73
C PHE A 372 86.03 119.08 -167.70
N LYS A 373 86.22 118.21 -166.70
CA LYS A 373 87.39 118.28 -165.80
C LYS A 373 88.70 118.10 -166.57
N GLN A 374 88.75 117.17 -167.52
CA GLN A 374 89.97 116.90 -168.29
C GLN A 374 90.34 118.08 -169.20
N GLU A 375 89.37 118.68 -169.90
CA GLU A 375 89.55 119.92 -170.68
C GLU A 375 89.96 121.11 -169.79
N THR A 376 89.37 121.22 -168.60
CA THR A 376 89.76 122.27 -167.62
C THR A 376 91.20 122.06 -167.14
N SER A 377 91.64 120.81 -166.95
CA SER A 377 93.00 120.50 -166.48
C SER A 377 94.05 120.81 -167.53
N THR A 378 93.83 120.47 -168.80
CA THR A 378 94.78 120.80 -169.89
C THR A 378 94.91 122.31 -170.05
N PHE A 379 93.79 123.05 -170.02
CA PHE A 379 93.80 124.52 -170.05
C PHE A 379 94.55 125.15 -168.85
N ILE A 380 94.41 124.58 -167.65
CA ILE A 380 95.16 125.03 -166.46
C ILE A 380 96.66 124.80 -166.60
N ASP A 381 97.11 123.68 -167.16
CA ASP A 381 98.54 123.40 -167.30
C ASP A 381 99.20 124.14 -168.47
N GLU A 382 98.46 124.44 -169.56
CA GLU A 382 98.91 125.43 -170.56
C GLU A 382 99.08 126.82 -169.94
N LYS A 383 98.11 127.27 -169.12
CA LYS A 383 98.20 128.55 -168.41
C LYS A 383 99.40 128.57 -167.45
N ARG A 384 99.64 127.50 -166.68
CA ARG A 384 100.82 127.36 -165.80
C ARG A 384 102.14 127.37 -166.56
N ALA A 385 102.19 126.81 -167.77
CA ALA A 385 103.37 126.88 -168.63
C ALA A 385 103.67 128.33 -169.06
N HIS A 386 102.63 129.14 -169.29
CA HIS A 386 102.75 130.59 -169.51
C HIS A 386 103.17 131.35 -168.24
N GLU A 387 102.55 131.08 -167.10
CA GLU A 387 102.89 131.72 -165.81
C GLU A 387 104.34 131.42 -165.38
N ARG A 388 104.86 130.21 -165.63
CA ARG A 388 106.28 129.86 -165.38
C ARG A 388 107.26 130.69 -166.21
N LYS A 389 106.91 131.12 -167.43
CA LYS A 389 107.72 132.05 -168.24
C LYS A 389 107.70 133.49 -167.71
N GLY A 390 106.62 133.89 -167.02
CA GLY A 390 106.55 135.18 -166.32
C GLY A 390 107.24 135.19 -164.95
N ALA A 391 107.22 134.06 -164.24
CA ALA A 391 107.78 133.95 -162.88
C ALA A 391 109.32 134.08 -162.82
N THR A 392 110.03 133.67 -163.87
CA THR A 392 111.48 133.94 -164.01
C THR A 392 111.76 135.43 -164.20
N LEU A 393 111.00 136.10 -165.07
CA LEU A 393 111.11 137.55 -165.32
C LEU A 393 110.84 138.37 -164.03
N MET A 394 109.87 137.95 -163.21
CA MET A 394 109.60 138.55 -161.90
C MET A 394 110.72 138.35 -160.86
N LYS A 395 111.50 137.26 -160.93
CA LYS A 395 112.58 137.03 -159.95
C LYS A 395 113.77 137.98 -160.14
N ASP A 396 114.05 138.41 -161.36
CA ASP A 396 115.06 139.45 -161.62
C ASP A 396 114.62 140.82 -161.08
N LEU A 397 113.33 141.16 -161.23
CA LEU A 397 112.75 142.39 -160.67
C LEU A 397 112.69 142.38 -159.14
N GLN A 398 112.23 141.28 -158.52
CA GLN A 398 112.06 141.21 -157.05
C GLN A 398 113.40 141.37 -156.31
N LYS A 399 114.52 141.00 -156.95
CA LYS A 399 115.87 141.15 -156.40
C LYS A 399 116.32 142.62 -156.28
N GLN A 400 115.68 143.54 -157.00
CA GLN A 400 115.89 144.99 -156.87
C GLN A 400 115.13 145.59 -155.68
N LEU A 401 113.95 145.05 -155.32
CA LEU A 401 113.02 145.70 -154.39
C LEU A 401 113.39 145.57 -152.90
N ASN A 402 113.91 144.41 -152.47
CA ASN A 402 114.17 144.16 -151.04
C ASN A 402 115.42 144.87 -150.49
N ALA A 403 116.08 145.73 -151.28
CA ALA A 403 117.04 146.71 -150.79
C ALA A 403 116.40 147.82 -149.92
N GLU A 404 115.07 148.00 -149.96
CA GLU A 404 114.38 149.11 -149.30
C GLU A 404 113.82 148.83 -147.89
N LYS A 405 112.99 147.79 -147.73
CA LYS A 405 111.81 147.95 -146.84
C LYS A 405 111.97 147.71 -145.34
N LYS A 406 113.04 147.06 -144.82
CA LYS A 406 113.22 146.89 -143.36
C LYS A 406 113.63 148.18 -142.61
N LYS A 407 113.59 149.31 -143.31
CA LYS A 407 113.75 150.69 -142.86
C LYS A 407 112.56 151.24 -142.05
N ASN A 408 111.35 150.66 -142.16
CA ASN A 408 110.12 151.45 -141.95
C ASN A 408 109.36 151.30 -140.61
N GLU A 409 109.05 150.08 -140.14
CA GLU A 409 108.12 149.87 -139.00
C GLU A 409 108.78 150.00 -137.62
N ARG A 410 109.35 151.19 -137.41
CA ARG A 410 109.88 151.70 -136.13
C ARG A 410 108.88 152.66 -135.45
N MET A 411 107.60 152.52 -135.78
CA MET A 411 106.47 153.36 -135.35
C MET A 411 105.26 152.48 -135.06
N GLN A 412 104.35 152.97 -134.21
CA GLN A 412 103.20 152.25 -133.67
C GLN A 412 103.57 151.00 -132.83
N GLU A 413 104.22 151.08 -131.66
CA GLU A 413 104.35 152.17 -130.67
C GLU A 413 103.02 152.76 -130.15
N LYS A 414 102.98 153.18 -128.87
CA LYS A 414 101.91 154.00 -128.27
C LYS A 414 100.45 153.67 -128.67
N LEU A 415 99.82 152.77 -127.93
CA LEU A 415 98.55 153.10 -127.25
C LEU A 415 98.22 152.05 -126.19
N THR A 416 97.87 152.53 -124.98
CA THR A 416 97.09 151.85 -123.93
C THR A 416 97.38 150.34 -123.76
N GLU A 417 98.34 149.91 -122.92
CA GLU A 417 98.51 150.31 -121.50
C GLU A 417 97.23 150.04 -120.67
N LEU A 418 97.41 149.30 -119.57
CA LEU A 418 96.44 149.03 -118.48
C LEU A 418 95.26 148.09 -118.79
N LEU A 419 94.88 147.10 -117.95
CA LEU A 419 95.49 146.30 -116.85
C LEU A 419 94.54 145.08 -116.62
N SER A 420 94.91 143.86 -116.21
CA SER A 420 96.19 143.10 -116.19
C SER A 420 95.99 141.67 -115.60
N GLY A 421 96.68 140.64 -116.13
CA GLY A 421 96.83 139.27 -115.56
C GLY A 421 95.93 138.19 -116.23
N ASP A 422 96.39 137.06 -116.80
CA ASP A 422 97.22 135.88 -116.36
C ASP A 422 96.49 134.89 -115.40
N LYS A 423 96.53 133.53 -115.53
CA LYS A 423 97.06 132.58 -116.56
C LYS A 423 96.40 131.15 -116.41
N ALA A 424 96.90 130.06 -117.03
CA ALA A 424 96.11 128.82 -117.39
C ALA A 424 96.62 127.39 -116.95
N ALA A 425 95.72 126.37 -117.04
CA ALA A 425 95.88 124.94 -117.55
C ALA A 425 96.24 123.64 -116.68
N LEU A 426 95.71 122.44 -117.12
CA LEU A 426 96.16 120.98 -117.11
C LEU A 426 95.80 119.81 -116.06
N ASP A 427 95.26 118.65 -116.56
CA ASP A 427 95.34 117.10 -116.38
C ASP A 427 95.45 116.24 -115.04
N ASP A 428 95.30 114.86 -114.88
CA ASP A 428 94.41 113.70 -115.37
C ASP A 428 94.66 112.22 -114.74
N LEU A 429 93.74 111.20 -114.92
CA LEU A 429 93.72 109.65 -114.86
C LEU A 429 93.68 108.69 -113.55
N PHE A 430 93.39 107.32 -113.60
CA PHE A 430 92.60 106.49 -112.54
C PHE A 430 92.68 104.88 -112.20
N TYR A 431 92.11 104.30 -111.02
CA TYR A 431 91.71 102.82 -110.59
C TYR A 431 90.86 102.44 -109.21
N ILE A 432 90.67 101.15 -108.62
CA ILE A 432 89.52 100.57 -107.68
C ILE A 432 89.66 99.40 -106.49
N PRO A 433 88.65 98.98 -105.55
CA PRO A 433 88.69 98.09 -104.23
C PRO A 433 87.55 96.99 -103.70
N LYS A 434 87.49 96.35 -102.42
CA LYS A 434 86.52 95.24 -101.79
C LYS A 434 86.48 94.77 -100.19
N THR A 435 85.45 94.06 -99.50
CA THR A 435 85.36 93.42 -98.03
C THR A 435 84.07 92.55 -97.42
N ASP A 436 84.05 91.77 -96.22
CA ASP A 436 82.99 90.74 -95.61
C ASP A 436 82.85 90.30 -93.99
N GLY A 437 81.80 89.53 -93.37
CA GLY A 437 81.72 88.81 -91.94
C GLY A 437 80.37 88.35 -91.06
N SER A 438 80.28 87.40 -89.98
CA SER A 438 79.07 86.99 -88.99
C SER A 438 79.11 85.86 -87.74
N ARG A 439 78.15 85.66 -86.70
CA ARG A 439 77.84 84.52 -85.58
C ARG A 439 76.70 84.77 -84.39
N GLN A 440 76.20 84.08 -83.23
CA GLN A 440 75.90 82.73 -82.42
C GLN A 440 75.23 82.92 -80.89
N GLY A 441 74.63 82.18 -79.82
CA GLY A 441 74.00 80.86 -79.16
C GLY A 441 73.69 80.91 -77.51
N ASP A 442 73.10 80.12 -76.47
CA ASP A 442 72.16 78.91 -76.01
C ASP A 442 71.81 78.61 -74.38
N THR A 443 70.91 77.63 -73.84
CA THR A 443 70.63 76.90 -72.42
C THR A 443 69.49 77.23 -71.25
N ALA A 444 68.96 76.59 -70.07
CA ALA A 444 68.73 75.28 -69.20
C ALA A 444 67.78 75.29 -67.80
N SER A 445 67.33 74.20 -66.96
CA SER A 445 66.46 74.18 -65.59
C SER A 445 66.06 72.84 -64.65
N VAL A 446 65.52 72.82 -63.32
CA VAL A 446 65.00 71.62 -62.36
C VAL A 446 64.27 71.81 -60.84
N SER A 447 63.53 70.85 -60.06
CA SER A 447 63.00 70.85 -58.54
C SER A 447 62.15 69.63 -57.75
N SER A 448 61.88 69.50 -56.35
CA SER A 448 60.86 68.57 -55.48
C SER A 448 60.82 68.39 -53.81
N PHE A 449 59.75 67.91 -52.98
CA PHE A 449 59.70 67.46 -51.43
C PHE A 449 58.44 66.67 -50.62
N SER A 450 58.25 66.52 -49.22
CA SER A 450 57.26 65.60 -48.32
C SER A 450 56.81 65.86 -46.72
N GLY A 451 56.10 64.96 -45.84
CA GLY A 451 55.36 65.20 -44.45
C GLY A 451 55.12 64.17 -43.17
N ILE A 452 54.22 64.36 -42.08
CA ILE A 452 54.08 63.58 -40.70
C ILE A 452 52.72 63.61 -39.76
N GLY A 453 52.61 63.02 -38.49
CA GLY A 453 51.41 62.94 -37.49
C GLY A 453 51.61 62.59 -35.93
N TYR A 454 50.57 62.28 -35.04
CA TYR A 454 50.57 61.83 -33.55
C TYR A 454 49.13 61.47 -32.90
N MET A 455 48.66 61.14 -31.63
CA MET A 455 48.98 60.87 -30.13
C MET A 455 47.69 60.28 -29.33
N ASP A 456 47.38 59.97 -28.00
CA ASP A 456 47.95 59.67 -26.59
C ASP A 456 46.86 59.27 -25.42
N ARG A 457 47.23 58.72 -24.19
CA ARG A 457 46.65 58.68 -22.74
C ARG A 457 45.52 57.74 -22.08
N GLY A 458 45.44 57.60 -20.69
CA GLY A 458 44.44 56.85 -19.79
C GLY A 458 44.61 56.82 -18.19
N SER A 459 43.68 56.26 -17.31
CA SER A 459 43.77 56.12 -15.76
C SER A 459 42.72 55.20 -14.95
N VAL A 460 42.86 54.93 -13.60
CA VAL A 460 42.20 53.84 -12.72
C VAL A 460 42.07 54.10 -11.16
N THR A 461 41.15 53.46 -10.33
CA THR A 461 41.29 52.86 -8.91
C THR A 461 39.98 52.67 -8.01
N SER A 462 40.07 52.06 -6.79
CA SER A 462 38.99 51.57 -5.84
C SER A 462 39.11 52.09 -4.36
N THR A 463 38.20 51.89 -3.35
CA THR A 463 38.02 50.67 -2.46
C THR A 463 37.06 50.92 -1.23
N GLN A 464 36.41 49.88 -0.66
CA GLN A 464 35.86 49.69 0.73
C GLN A 464 34.56 50.38 1.27
N MET A 465 33.96 49.81 2.34
CA MET A 465 32.63 50.11 2.94
C MET A 465 32.60 49.87 4.49
N SER A 466 31.51 50.27 5.17
CA SER A 466 31.43 50.52 6.63
C SER A 466 30.47 49.63 7.45
N THR A 467 30.69 49.58 8.77
CA THR A 467 30.07 48.65 9.74
C THR A 467 28.56 48.77 9.98
N THR A 468 27.92 49.89 9.63
CA THR A 468 26.48 50.12 9.87
C THR A 468 25.55 49.24 9.00
N ALA A 469 26.05 48.66 7.91
CA ALA A 469 25.28 47.73 7.09
C ALA A 469 24.96 46.41 7.82
N LEU A 470 25.91 45.92 8.64
CA LEU A 470 25.84 44.60 9.29
C LEU A 470 24.76 44.52 10.39
N GLU A 471 24.39 45.64 11.02
CA GLU A 471 23.28 45.66 11.99
C GLU A 471 21.91 45.60 11.31
N GLN A 472 21.78 46.15 10.11
CA GLN A 472 20.56 46.05 9.33
C GLN A 472 20.44 44.65 8.70
N GLU A 473 21.53 44.11 8.17
CA GLU A 473 21.60 42.73 7.68
C GLU A 473 21.27 41.72 8.80
N ASN A 474 21.77 41.90 10.02
CA ASN A 474 21.36 41.07 11.16
C ASN A 474 19.86 41.16 11.48
N LYS A 475 19.24 42.35 11.39
CA LYS A 475 17.78 42.51 11.61
C LYS A 475 16.98 41.80 10.52
N ASP A 476 17.40 41.93 9.27
CA ASP A 476 16.75 41.27 8.13
C ASP A 476 16.94 39.74 8.19
N LEU A 477 18.10 39.26 8.64
CA LEU A 477 18.36 37.84 8.91
C LEU A 477 17.52 37.31 10.09
N ILE A 478 17.35 38.07 11.17
CA ILE A 478 16.47 37.70 12.30
C ILE A 478 15.00 37.67 11.83
N GLN A 479 14.55 38.66 11.04
CA GLN A 479 13.18 38.65 10.49
C GLN A 479 12.97 37.49 9.51
N LYS A 480 13.99 37.14 8.71
CA LYS A 480 13.97 35.98 7.81
C LYS A 480 13.95 34.66 8.59
N LEU A 481 14.75 34.55 9.66
CA LEU A 481 14.72 33.41 10.58
C LEU A 481 13.33 33.25 11.21
N ALA A 482 12.70 34.33 11.67
CA ALA A 482 11.36 34.31 12.23
C ALA A 482 10.30 33.83 11.22
N ARG A 483 10.33 34.32 9.96
CA ARG A 483 9.45 33.82 8.90
C ARG A 483 9.69 32.35 8.59
N THR A 484 10.94 31.91 8.48
CA THR A 484 11.26 30.49 8.25
C THR A 484 10.88 29.61 9.44
N GLN A 485 10.90 30.12 10.67
CA GLN A 485 10.41 29.44 11.87
C GLN A 485 8.88 29.29 11.84
N GLU A 486 8.16 30.33 11.39
CA GLU A 486 6.70 30.33 11.22
C GLU A 486 6.25 29.40 10.08
N GLU A 487 6.86 29.52 8.90
CA GLU A 487 6.68 28.60 7.77
C GLU A 487 6.95 27.15 8.19
N ARG A 488 8.03 26.91 8.95
CA ARG A 488 8.35 25.60 9.50
C ARG A 488 7.28 25.11 10.49
N SER A 489 6.76 25.96 11.37
CA SER A 489 5.70 25.58 12.30
C SER A 489 4.41 25.19 11.57
N ILE A 490 4.03 25.94 10.53
CA ILE A 490 2.86 25.64 9.68
C ILE A 490 3.09 24.34 8.90
N LEU A 491 4.31 24.08 8.42
CA LEU A 491 4.67 22.82 7.77
C LEU A 491 4.70 21.64 8.74
N GLU A 492 5.17 21.80 9.98
CA GLU A 492 5.14 20.76 11.02
C GLU A 492 3.71 20.45 11.48
N GLU A 493 2.82 21.46 11.58
CA GLU A 493 1.39 21.25 11.82
C GLU A 493 0.71 20.54 10.62
N LYS A 494 1.04 20.93 9.38
CA LYS A 494 0.55 20.26 8.18
C LYS A 494 1.06 18.82 8.07
N VAL A 495 2.30 18.55 8.46
CA VAL A 495 2.84 17.18 8.57
C VAL A 495 2.09 16.41 9.65
N ARG A 496 1.87 16.96 10.85
CA ARG A 496 1.05 16.32 11.89
C ARG A 496 -0.38 16.02 11.44
N HIS A 497 -1.00 16.90 10.67
CA HIS A 497 -2.31 16.64 10.06
C HIS A 497 -2.25 15.53 9.00
N LEU A 498 -1.19 15.45 8.19
CA LEU A 498 -0.98 14.36 7.23
C LEU A 498 -0.64 13.04 7.92
N GLU A 499 0.13 13.04 9.01
CA GLU A 499 0.42 11.88 9.85
C GLU A 499 -0.83 11.39 10.59
N SER A 500 -1.63 12.30 11.15
CA SER A 500 -2.90 11.99 11.80
C SER A 500 -3.93 11.48 10.80
N SER A 501 -4.01 12.08 9.60
CA SER A 501 -4.89 11.63 8.50
C SER A 501 -4.43 10.28 7.92
N ASN A 502 -3.13 10.08 7.71
CA ASN A 502 -2.58 8.80 7.28
C ASN A 502 -2.69 7.73 8.38
N SER A 503 -2.61 8.09 9.66
CA SER A 503 -2.86 7.16 10.77
C SER A 503 -4.35 6.81 10.85
N ALA A 504 -5.25 7.77 10.65
CA ALA A 504 -6.69 7.52 10.55
C ALA A 504 -7.01 6.63 9.33
N MET A 505 -6.44 6.91 8.16
CA MET A 505 -6.60 6.13 6.93
C MET A 505 -5.94 4.75 7.03
N ALA A 506 -4.80 4.62 7.70
CA ALA A 506 -4.16 3.33 7.94
C ALA A 506 -4.97 2.51 8.96
N ASN A 507 -5.53 3.14 9.99
CA ASN A 507 -6.47 2.47 10.91
C ASN A 507 -7.77 2.08 10.20
N ASP A 508 -8.31 2.93 9.32
CA ASP A 508 -9.51 2.63 8.52
C ASP A 508 -9.24 1.51 7.52
N LEU A 509 -8.09 1.50 6.84
CA LEU A 509 -7.62 0.38 6.02
C LEU A 509 -7.39 -0.88 6.85
N ILE A 510 -6.81 -0.80 8.05
CA ILE A 510 -6.64 -1.95 8.95
C ILE A 510 -8.00 -2.47 9.43
N GLN A 511 -8.97 -1.59 9.70
CA GLN A 511 -10.35 -1.98 10.01
C GLN A 511 -11.04 -2.58 8.77
N HIS A 512 -10.82 -2.05 7.57
CA HIS A 512 -11.37 -2.59 6.33
C HIS A 512 -10.77 -3.98 6.06
N TYR A 513 -9.44 -4.15 6.11
CA TYR A 513 -8.78 -5.45 6.03
C TYR A 513 -9.18 -6.41 7.17
N SER A 514 -9.49 -5.92 8.36
CA SER A 514 -9.97 -6.74 9.48
C SER A 514 -11.43 -7.16 9.31
N ASN A 515 -12.27 -6.30 8.73
CA ASN A 515 -13.67 -6.57 8.41
C ASN A 515 -13.80 -7.43 7.14
N ASP A 516 -12.96 -7.23 6.13
CA ASP A 516 -12.81 -8.11 4.97
C ASP A 516 -12.27 -9.47 5.41
N LYS A 517 -11.31 -9.55 6.35
CA LYS A 517 -10.94 -10.84 6.96
C LYS A 517 -12.09 -11.45 7.77
N ARG A 518 -12.84 -10.67 8.57
CA ARG A 518 -14.01 -11.19 9.32
C ARG A 518 -15.17 -11.62 8.42
N GLY A 519 -15.37 -10.99 7.27
CA GLY A 519 -16.39 -11.38 6.28
C GLY A 519 -15.96 -12.55 5.40
N SER A 520 -14.71 -12.52 4.92
CA SER A 520 -14.17 -13.52 3.98
C SER A 520 -13.85 -14.86 4.67
N VAL A 521 -13.47 -14.86 5.95
CA VAL A 521 -13.25 -16.10 6.74
C VAL A 521 -14.57 -16.88 6.99
N SER A 522 -15.74 -16.30 6.69
CA SER A 522 -17.03 -16.99 6.79
C SER A 522 -17.63 -17.43 5.44
N SER A 523 -16.94 -17.25 4.30
CA SER A 523 -17.58 -17.47 2.97
C SER A 523 -16.64 -17.93 1.85
N VAL A 524 -15.77 -18.91 2.09
CA VAL A 524 -15.06 -19.62 1.01
C VAL A 524 -15.13 -21.14 1.17
N ASN A 525 -16.20 -21.76 0.66
CA ASN A 525 -16.12 -23.14 0.21
C ASN A 525 -17.10 -23.45 -0.95
N THR A 526 -16.71 -24.37 -1.83
CA THR A 526 -17.48 -24.97 -2.95
C THR A 526 -17.90 -24.05 -4.12
N ARG A 527 -17.49 -24.43 -5.34
CA ARG A 527 -17.64 -23.68 -6.61
C ARG A 527 -17.53 -24.68 -7.79
N TYR A 528 -18.24 -24.65 -8.92
CA TYR A 528 -19.34 -23.82 -9.45
C TYR A 528 -20.24 -24.71 -10.36
N SER A 529 -21.41 -24.22 -10.84
CA SER A 529 -22.09 -24.76 -12.05
C SER A 529 -23.09 -23.77 -12.67
N THR A 530 -23.33 -23.89 -13.99
CA THR A 530 -24.11 -22.97 -14.83
C THR A 530 -24.93 -23.77 -15.88
N PRO A 531 -25.79 -23.14 -16.71
CA PRO A 531 -26.92 -22.24 -16.41
C PRO A 531 -28.25 -22.82 -17.02
N PRO A 532 -29.44 -22.16 -16.92
CA PRO A 532 -29.80 -21.16 -17.95
C PRO A 532 -30.80 -20.04 -17.56
N SER A 533 -30.52 -18.81 -18.04
CA SER A 533 -31.46 -17.82 -18.61
C SER A 533 -32.86 -17.57 -17.99
N ARG A 534 -33.09 -16.33 -17.50
CA ARG A 534 -33.90 -15.30 -18.21
C ARG A 534 -34.04 -13.95 -17.46
N ARG A 535 -33.98 -12.84 -18.23
CA ARG A 535 -34.40 -11.45 -17.94
C ARG A 535 -33.65 -10.74 -16.78
N ARG A 536 -32.97 -9.60 -17.02
CA ARG A 536 -33.47 -8.23 -17.28
C ARG A 536 -34.14 -7.61 -16.04
N GLN A 537 -33.85 -6.36 -15.63
CA GLN A 537 -33.26 -5.25 -16.41
C GLN A 537 -32.52 -4.18 -15.57
N ASN A 538 -31.66 -3.41 -16.25
CA ASN A 538 -31.10 -2.08 -15.91
C ASN A 538 -30.33 -1.87 -14.59
N ALA A 539 -29.04 -1.56 -14.74
CA ALA A 539 -28.29 -0.71 -13.81
C ALA A 539 -28.40 0.76 -14.25
N SER A 540 -28.18 1.71 -13.33
CA SER A 540 -27.34 2.92 -13.56
C SER A 540 -27.23 3.83 -12.33
N THR A 541 -26.01 3.95 -11.80
CA THR A 541 -25.29 5.21 -11.48
C THR A 541 -25.81 6.22 -10.42
N GLU A 542 -24.89 6.55 -9.50
CA GLU A 542 -24.71 7.77 -8.68
C GLU A 542 -25.78 8.32 -7.71
N ARG A 543 -25.33 8.35 -6.43
CA ARG A 543 -25.27 9.49 -5.49
C ARG A 543 -26.54 10.16 -4.94
N GLN A 544 -26.29 10.71 -3.74
CA GLN A 544 -27.08 11.64 -2.93
C GLN A 544 -28.32 11.07 -2.21
N SER A 545 -28.25 11.25 -0.90
CA SER A 545 -29.33 11.31 0.09
C SER A 545 -30.71 11.73 -0.45
N THR A 546 -31.75 10.95 -0.18
CA THR A 546 -32.82 11.38 0.75
C THR A 546 -33.81 10.26 1.10
N THR A 547 -34.52 10.49 2.21
CA THR A 547 -35.56 9.70 2.86
C THR A 547 -36.71 9.18 1.96
N THR A 548 -36.91 7.86 1.93
CA THR A 548 -38.26 7.24 1.94
C THR A 548 -38.26 5.93 2.72
N LEU A 549 -39.28 5.71 3.56
CA LEU A 549 -39.36 4.56 4.49
C LEU A 549 -40.01 3.32 3.85
N ASN A 550 -39.25 2.22 3.75
CA ASN A 550 -39.79 0.92 3.36
C ASN A 550 -40.53 0.25 4.53
N PHE A 551 -41.85 0.49 4.61
CA PHE A 551 -42.77 -0.02 5.66
C PHE A 551 -42.67 -1.53 5.97
N ARG A 552 -42.12 -2.35 5.08
CA ARG A 552 -41.99 -3.81 5.25
C ARG A 552 -41.12 -4.21 6.45
N HIS A 553 -40.01 -3.52 6.70
CA HIS A 553 -39.14 -3.80 7.87
C HIS A 553 -39.78 -3.42 9.21
N MET A 554 -40.74 -2.49 9.21
CA MET A 554 -41.44 -2.07 10.43
C MET A 554 -42.42 -3.16 10.91
N LEU A 555 -43.04 -3.89 9.98
CA LEU A 555 -44.00 -4.95 10.29
C LEU A 555 -43.33 -6.22 10.83
N GLU A 556 -42.18 -6.59 10.26
CA GLU A 556 -41.39 -7.76 10.67
C GLU A 556 -40.74 -7.55 12.05
N SER A 557 -40.54 -6.29 12.45
CA SER A 557 -40.04 -5.92 13.78
C SER A 557 -41.06 -6.10 14.92
N LEU A 558 -42.34 -6.38 14.64
CA LEU A 558 -43.39 -6.47 15.67
C LEU A 558 -43.73 -7.90 16.14
N SER A 559 -43.06 -8.93 15.61
CA SER A 559 -43.43 -10.33 15.85
C SER A 559 -42.30 -11.16 16.51
N GLY A 560 -42.11 -11.02 17.84
CA GLY A 560 -41.45 -12.05 18.64
C GLY A 560 -40.53 -11.59 19.79
N ASN A 561 -41.09 -11.41 20.99
CA ASN A 561 -40.51 -11.68 22.33
C ASN A 561 -39.01 -11.41 22.65
N LYS A 562 -38.32 -10.51 21.93
CA LYS A 562 -36.92 -10.11 22.25
C LYS A 562 -36.74 -8.62 22.59
N HIS A 563 -37.82 -7.85 22.61
CA HIS A 563 -37.77 -6.38 22.74
C HIS A 563 -37.48 -5.82 24.14
N GLN A 564 -37.36 -6.64 25.18
CA GLN A 564 -37.20 -6.10 26.54
C GLN A 564 -35.74 -5.67 26.82
N SER A 565 -34.76 -6.53 26.53
CA SER A 565 -33.34 -6.19 26.75
C SER A 565 -32.81 -5.09 25.83
N THR A 566 -33.25 -5.03 24.58
CA THR A 566 -32.83 -3.98 23.62
C THR A 566 -33.37 -2.60 23.99
N ASN A 567 -34.59 -2.52 24.55
CA ASN A 567 -35.10 -1.28 25.12
C ASN A 567 -34.37 -0.92 26.41
N ASP A 568 -34.12 -1.86 27.32
CA ASP A 568 -33.37 -1.59 28.56
C ASP A 568 -31.95 -1.05 28.27
N ASP A 569 -31.23 -1.62 27.31
CA ASP A 569 -29.88 -1.19 26.97
C ASP A 569 -29.84 0.12 26.16
N THR A 570 -30.85 0.41 25.34
CA THR A 570 -30.97 1.74 24.70
C THR A 570 -31.39 2.81 25.71
N ILE A 571 -32.25 2.50 26.68
CA ILE A 571 -32.61 3.40 27.80
C ILE A 571 -31.38 3.70 28.67
N LYS A 572 -30.58 2.69 29.06
CA LYS A 572 -29.33 2.89 29.81
C LYS A 572 -28.34 3.79 29.05
N ASN A 573 -28.20 3.58 27.74
CA ASN A 573 -27.33 4.42 26.91
C ASN A 573 -27.86 5.85 26.77
N LEU A 574 -29.18 6.04 26.65
CA LEU A 574 -29.80 7.36 26.63
C LEU A 574 -29.61 8.08 27.97
N GLN A 575 -29.82 7.38 29.08
CA GLN A 575 -29.61 7.90 30.43
C GLN A 575 -28.15 8.32 30.64
N ARG A 576 -27.19 7.45 30.30
CA ARG A 576 -25.75 7.76 30.40
C ARG A 576 -25.35 8.95 29.54
N LEU A 577 -25.89 9.07 28.32
CA LEU A 577 -25.66 10.23 27.46
C LEU A 577 -26.23 11.51 28.10
N LEU A 578 -27.43 11.43 28.69
CA LEU A 578 -28.07 12.54 29.40
C LEU A 578 -27.28 12.97 30.64
N GLU A 579 -26.81 12.02 31.45
CA GLU A 579 -25.94 12.25 32.61
C GLU A 579 -24.61 12.90 32.23
N GLU A 580 -23.97 12.44 31.15
CA GLU A 580 -22.74 13.03 30.62
C GLU A 580 -22.97 14.45 30.08
N THR A 581 -24.08 14.69 29.36
CA THR A 581 -24.47 16.03 28.87
C THR A 581 -24.80 16.98 30.03
N LEU A 582 -25.54 16.53 31.06
CA LEU A 582 -25.84 17.32 32.25
C LEU A 582 -24.57 17.65 33.05
N THR A 583 -23.64 16.69 33.16
CA THR A 583 -22.35 16.91 33.83
C THR A 583 -21.49 17.92 33.05
N LYS A 584 -21.42 17.80 31.72
CA LYS A 584 -20.75 18.79 30.84
C LYS A 584 -21.37 20.17 30.96
N ASN A 585 -22.70 20.29 30.98
CA ASN A 585 -23.39 21.56 31.19
C ASN A 585 -23.14 22.15 32.59
N MET A 586 -23.05 21.32 33.63
CA MET A 586 -22.68 21.77 34.98
C MET A 586 -21.25 22.32 35.05
N HIS A 587 -20.31 21.70 34.33
CA HIS A 587 -18.94 22.22 34.21
C HIS A 587 -18.90 23.53 33.41
N LEU A 588 -19.54 23.58 32.23
CA LEU A 588 -19.64 24.81 31.43
C LEU A 588 -20.30 25.95 32.21
N GLN A 589 -21.32 25.69 33.03
CA GLN A 589 -21.92 26.70 33.89
C GLN A 589 -20.94 27.18 34.98
N LYS A 590 -20.21 26.27 35.64
CA LYS A 590 -19.17 26.65 36.62
C LYS A 590 -18.03 27.46 35.99
N ASP A 591 -17.63 27.12 34.77
CA ASP A 591 -16.60 27.84 34.03
C ASP A 591 -17.10 29.23 33.60
N LEU A 592 -18.37 29.35 33.19
CA LEU A 592 -19.03 30.64 32.94
C LEU A 592 -19.18 31.48 34.22
N GLU A 593 -19.53 30.88 35.35
CA GLU A 593 -19.58 31.55 36.66
C GLU A 593 -18.19 32.01 37.11
N ALA A 594 -17.15 31.19 36.90
CA ALA A 594 -15.77 31.54 37.20
C ALA A 594 -15.23 32.67 36.28
N MET A 595 -15.53 32.62 34.97
CA MET A 595 -15.21 33.70 34.04
C MET A 595 -15.99 34.98 34.35
N SER A 596 -17.27 34.86 34.74
CA SER A 596 -18.10 36.00 35.19
C SER A 596 -17.52 36.64 36.45
N LEU A 597 -17.10 35.84 37.44
CA LEU A 597 -16.41 36.33 38.64
C LEU A 597 -15.05 36.99 38.31
N GLN A 598 -14.31 36.48 37.33
CA GLN A 598 -13.07 37.13 36.87
C GLN A 598 -13.33 38.45 36.15
N LEU A 599 -14.34 38.51 35.27
CA LEU A 599 -14.77 39.73 34.59
C LEU A 599 -15.32 40.78 35.58
N GLN A 600 -16.12 40.36 36.56
CA GLN A 600 -16.60 41.22 37.63
C GLN A 600 -15.44 41.75 38.49
N LYS A 601 -14.48 40.88 38.85
CA LYS A 601 -13.26 41.29 39.57
C LYS A 601 -12.41 42.28 38.78
N GLN A 602 -12.32 42.12 37.46
CA GLN A 602 -11.63 43.07 36.57
C GLN A 602 -12.41 44.39 36.44
N SER A 603 -13.74 44.38 36.36
CA SER A 603 -14.54 45.61 36.30
C SER A 603 -14.46 46.39 37.61
N SER A 604 -14.50 45.72 38.77
CA SER A 604 -14.26 46.31 40.10
C SER A 604 -12.79 46.62 40.39
N SER A 605 -11.88 46.41 39.44
CA SER A 605 -10.47 46.83 39.48
C SER A 605 -10.16 47.97 38.50
N ASN A 606 -11.18 48.43 37.76
CA ASN A 606 -11.14 49.55 36.80
C ASN A 606 -12.13 50.67 37.19
N GLN A 607 -12.52 50.72 38.48
CA GLN A 607 -13.18 51.83 39.16
C GLN A 607 -12.37 52.22 40.40
#